data_AF-A0A2U8T0Z7-F1
#
_entry.id   AF-A0A2U8T0Z7-F1
#
_cell.length_a   1.000
_cell.length_b   1.000
_cell.length_c   1.000
_cell.angle_alpha   90.00
_cell.angle_beta   90.00
_cell.angle_gamma   90.00
#
_symmetry.space_group_name_H-M   'P 1'
#
loop_
_entity.id
_entity.type
_entity.pdbx_description
1 polymer ?
#
loop_
_entity_poly.entity_id
_entity_poly.type
_entity_poly.pdbx_seq_one_letter_code
_entity_poly.pdbx_strand_id
1 'polypeptide(L)'
;MKSFFERWRPVFEIVARLLGNGWRVNLLDDCQYRIKLTTPELKRYALTVREEKGRLVIHGFVESRQWHGYGTRCTVSPSRSAAGIAEDIRRKILIQAQEDVTKAQEAEQKQRDAQEQEKIIKGMLAQLVTLNNWHNALTGFKAENGLDGKITDHFNGYGLFVQGLSVDQLIKLTGAIKQL
;
A
#
# COMPACT_ATOMS: atom_id res chain seq x y z
N MET A 1 13.97 0.29 -35.30
CA MET A 1 12.52 0.48 -35.05
C MET A 1 12.41 1.29 -33.77
N LYS A 2 11.67 2.41 -33.74
CA LYS A 2 11.54 3.20 -32.51
C LYS A 2 10.72 2.43 -31.47
N SER A 3 11.12 2.44 -30.20
CA SER A 3 10.35 1.81 -29.12
C SER A 3 8.99 2.51 -28.94
N PHE A 4 8.04 1.85 -28.24
CA PHE A 4 6.76 2.49 -27.91
C PHE A 4 7.01 3.80 -27.14
N PHE A 5 7.92 3.77 -26.17
CA PHE A 5 8.33 4.96 -25.42
C PHE A 5 8.86 6.06 -26.32
N GLU A 6 9.82 5.78 -27.21
CA GLU A 6 10.40 6.77 -28.12
C GLU A 6 9.37 7.37 -29.09
N ARG A 7 8.42 6.55 -29.55
CA ARG A 7 7.36 6.97 -30.47
C ARG A 7 6.36 7.90 -29.79
N TRP A 8 5.94 7.58 -28.57
CA TRP A 8 4.81 8.25 -27.91
C TRP A 8 5.21 9.30 -26.89
N ARG A 9 6.46 9.29 -26.40
CA ARG A 9 6.97 10.29 -25.45
C ARG A 9 6.71 11.73 -25.90
N PRO A 10 7.05 12.16 -27.14
CA PRO A 10 6.83 13.56 -27.55
C PRO A 10 5.35 13.96 -27.50
N VAL A 11 4.44 13.05 -27.83
CA VAL A 11 2.98 13.29 -27.73
C VAL A 11 2.58 13.46 -26.27
N PHE A 12 3.03 12.57 -25.39
CA PHE A 12 2.66 12.60 -23.97
C PHE A 12 3.36 13.71 -23.18
N GLU A 13 4.49 14.24 -23.63
CA GLU A 13 5.08 15.49 -23.11
C GLU A 13 4.19 16.70 -23.39
N ILE A 14 3.49 16.73 -24.54
CA ILE A 14 2.50 17.77 -24.86
C ILE A 14 1.23 17.54 -24.04
N VAL A 15 0.74 16.29 -23.95
CA VAL A 15 -0.42 15.95 -23.09
C VAL A 15 -0.16 16.40 -21.65
N ALA A 16 1.01 16.10 -21.09
CA ALA A 16 1.38 16.48 -19.73
C ALA A 16 1.37 18.01 -19.53
N ARG A 17 1.92 18.77 -20.49
CA ARG A 17 1.86 20.25 -20.49
C ARG A 17 0.43 20.76 -20.52
N LEU A 18 -0.44 20.17 -21.34
CA LEU A 18 -1.85 20.55 -21.44
C LEU A 18 -2.60 20.22 -20.15
N LEU A 19 -2.36 19.06 -19.53
CA LEU A 19 -2.95 18.70 -18.24
C LEU A 19 -2.64 19.72 -17.13
N GLY A 20 -1.53 20.46 -17.24
CA GLY A 20 -1.13 21.48 -16.28
C GLY A 20 -0.60 20.87 -14.98
N ASN A 21 -0.64 21.62 -13.88
CA ASN A 21 -0.46 21.10 -12.52
C ASN A 21 0.81 20.24 -12.34
N GLY A 22 1.91 20.60 -12.99
CA GLY A 22 3.18 19.90 -12.88
C GLY A 22 3.22 18.47 -13.42
N TRP A 23 2.22 18.06 -14.23
CA TRP A 23 2.25 16.78 -14.92
C TRP A 23 3.49 16.67 -15.82
N ARG A 24 4.16 15.53 -15.76
CA ARG A 24 5.37 15.24 -16.54
C ARG A 24 5.48 13.76 -16.87
N VAL A 25 6.14 13.45 -17.99
CA VAL A 25 6.60 12.09 -18.29
C VAL A 25 7.70 11.72 -17.28
N ASN A 26 7.53 10.58 -16.62
CA ASN A 26 8.51 10.07 -15.69
C ASN A 26 9.66 9.39 -16.46
N LEU A 27 10.81 10.06 -16.53
CA LEU A 27 12.00 9.54 -17.21
C LEU A 27 12.80 8.54 -16.37
N LEU A 28 12.45 8.37 -15.09
CA LEU A 28 13.03 7.33 -14.23
C LEU A 28 12.34 5.97 -14.41
N ASP A 29 11.22 5.93 -15.14
CA ASP A 29 10.56 4.69 -15.53
C ASP A 29 11.31 4.08 -16.72
N ASP A 30 11.95 2.93 -16.50
CA ASP A 30 12.79 2.23 -17.48
C ASP A 30 11.99 1.35 -18.47
N CYS A 31 10.67 1.27 -18.30
CA CYS A 31 9.80 0.42 -19.10
C CYS A 31 9.55 1.00 -20.51
N GLN A 32 10.20 0.41 -21.52
CA GLN A 32 10.10 0.81 -22.93
C GLN A 32 8.72 0.60 -23.59
N TYR A 33 7.83 -0.16 -22.93
CA TYR A 33 6.51 -0.54 -23.44
C TYR A 33 5.37 0.32 -22.89
N ARG A 34 5.66 1.33 -22.06
CA ARG A 34 4.65 2.24 -21.52
C ARG A 34 5.15 3.67 -21.44
N ILE A 35 4.24 4.63 -21.38
CA ILE A 35 4.53 5.98 -20.89
C ILE A 35 3.96 6.11 -19.49
N LYS A 36 4.76 6.52 -18.53
CA LYS A 36 4.28 6.88 -17.19
C LYS A 36 4.27 8.40 -17.03
N LEU A 37 3.15 8.95 -16.58
CA LEU A 37 3.01 10.36 -16.19
C LEU A 37 2.84 10.45 -14.68
N THR A 38 3.41 11.49 -14.09
CA THR A 38 3.30 11.81 -12.65
C THR A 38 3.15 13.31 -12.46
N THR A 39 2.57 13.73 -11.35
CA THR A 39 2.47 15.14 -10.93
C THR A 39 2.86 15.26 -9.44
N PRO A 40 3.45 16.39 -9.00
CA PRO A 40 3.64 16.66 -7.58
C PRO A 40 2.32 16.93 -6.83
N GLU A 41 1.28 17.44 -7.50
CA GLU A 41 -0.01 17.78 -6.89
C GLU A 41 -0.76 16.53 -6.37
N LEU A 42 -0.72 15.45 -7.15
CA LEU A 42 -1.29 14.16 -6.77
C LEU A 42 -0.17 13.18 -6.43
N LYS A 43 0.40 13.35 -5.24
CA LYS A 43 1.51 12.51 -4.77
C LYS A 43 1.13 11.03 -4.84
N ARG A 44 2.00 10.23 -5.49
CA ARG A 44 1.82 8.77 -5.74
C ARG A 44 0.69 8.40 -6.69
N TYR A 45 -0.02 9.36 -7.28
CA TYR A 45 -0.91 9.06 -8.39
C TYR A 45 -0.10 9.04 -9.70
N ALA A 46 -0.33 8.03 -10.51
CA ALA A 46 0.34 7.86 -11.79
C ALA A 46 -0.67 7.58 -12.89
N LEU A 47 -0.39 8.10 -14.08
CA LEU A 47 -1.02 7.62 -15.31
C LEU A 47 -0.03 6.72 -16.02
N THR A 48 -0.50 5.59 -16.52
CA THR A 48 0.28 4.73 -17.41
C THR A 48 -0.43 4.60 -18.73
N VAL A 49 0.33 4.60 -19.81
CA VAL A 49 -0.16 4.46 -21.17
C VAL A 49 0.54 3.30 -21.82
N ARG A 50 -0.20 2.41 -22.45
CA ARG A 50 0.34 1.31 -23.26
C ARG A 50 -0.51 1.11 -24.50
N GLU A 51 0.06 0.45 -25.51
CA GLU A 51 -0.70 0.03 -26.68
C GLU A 51 -1.32 -1.34 -26.42
N GLU A 52 -2.63 -1.46 -26.63
CA GLU A 52 -3.35 -2.73 -26.63
C GLU A 52 -4.27 -2.79 -27.84
N LYS A 53 -4.16 -3.86 -28.64
CA LYS A 53 -5.03 -4.11 -29.80
C LYS A 53 -5.15 -2.88 -30.74
N GLY A 54 -4.03 -2.19 -30.97
CA GLY A 54 -3.95 -1.01 -31.85
C GLY A 54 -4.55 0.28 -31.26
N ARG A 55 -4.82 0.32 -29.95
CA ARG A 55 -5.33 1.50 -29.25
C ARG A 55 -4.44 1.86 -28.07
N LEU A 56 -4.43 3.15 -27.71
CA LEU A 56 -3.75 3.60 -26.50
C LEU A 56 -4.69 3.41 -25.31
N VAL A 57 -4.28 2.58 -24.37
CA VAL A 57 -4.96 2.36 -23.10
C VAL A 57 -4.27 3.20 -22.05
N ILE A 58 -5.02 4.09 -21.42
CA ILE A 58 -4.55 5.00 -20.37
C ILE A 58 -5.19 4.56 -19.06
N HIS A 59 -4.37 4.31 -18.05
CA HIS A 59 -4.80 3.86 -16.73
C HIS A 59 -4.25 4.79 -15.65
N GLY A 60 -5.13 5.39 -14.86
CA GLY A 60 -4.79 6.18 -13.69
C GLY A 60 -5.01 5.41 -12.40
N PHE A 61 -4.03 5.43 -11.50
CA PHE A 61 -4.07 4.70 -10.24
C PHE A 61 -3.12 5.31 -9.21
N VAL A 62 -3.34 4.98 -7.95
CA VAL A 62 -2.41 5.30 -6.87
C VAL A 62 -1.40 4.17 -6.69
N GLU A 63 -0.12 4.52 -6.66
CA GLU A 63 0.97 3.61 -6.33
C GLU A 63 1.01 3.38 -4.82
N SER A 64 0.14 2.52 -4.29
CA SER A 64 0.15 2.09 -2.89
C SER A 64 0.31 0.57 -2.73
N ARG A 65 1.01 0.21 -1.65
CA ARG A 65 1.13 -1.19 -1.17
C ARG A 65 0.03 -1.54 -0.17
N GLN A 66 -0.61 -0.53 0.43
CA GLN A 66 -1.62 -0.71 1.49
C GLN A 66 -3.04 -0.53 0.99
N TRP A 67 -3.17 0.01 -0.21
CA TRP A 67 -4.46 0.22 -0.84
C TRP A 67 -4.39 -0.18 -2.31
N HIS A 68 -5.34 -0.99 -2.71
CA HIS A 68 -5.51 -1.45 -4.09
C HIS A 68 -6.88 -0.99 -4.59
N GLY A 69 -6.91 0.18 -5.21
CA GLY A 69 -8.08 0.61 -5.98
C GLY A 69 -8.16 -0.08 -7.33
N TYR A 70 -9.36 -0.09 -7.92
CA TYR A 70 -9.56 -0.55 -9.30
C TYR A 70 -8.92 0.38 -10.33
N GLY A 71 -8.55 1.60 -9.92
CA GLY A 71 -8.09 2.66 -10.80
C GLY A 71 -9.16 3.05 -11.82
N THR A 72 -8.80 3.98 -12.70
CA THR A 72 -9.69 4.42 -13.76
C THR A 72 -8.99 4.32 -15.10
N ARG A 73 -9.69 3.78 -16.10
CA ARG A 73 -9.13 3.55 -17.43
C ARG A 73 -9.94 4.22 -18.52
N CYS A 74 -9.25 4.69 -19.55
CA CYS A 74 -9.88 5.07 -20.81
C CYS A 74 -9.03 4.59 -22.00
N THR A 75 -9.63 4.58 -23.18
CA THR A 75 -8.97 4.11 -24.40
C THR A 75 -9.18 5.08 -25.54
N VAL A 76 -8.10 5.47 -26.20
CA VAL A 76 -8.10 6.46 -27.29
C VAL A 76 -7.49 5.90 -28.56
N SER A 77 -7.90 6.44 -29.71
CA SER A 77 -7.26 6.13 -31.00
C SER A 77 -5.83 6.66 -31.01
N PRO A 78 -4.86 5.96 -31.65
CA PRO A 78 -3.54 6.52 -31.92
C PRO A 78 -3.57 7.84 -32.72
N SER A 79 -4.62 8.07 -33.51
CA SER A 79 -4.80 9.32 -34.26
C SER A 79 -5.39 10.48 -33.44
N ARG A 80 -5.75 10.25 -32.17
CA ARG A 80 -6.32 11.29 -31.29
C ARG A 80 -5.27 12.37 -31.02
N SER A 81 -5.65 13.64 -31.16
CA SER A 81 -4.76 14.77 -30.87
C SER A 81 -4.36 14.80 -29.39
N ALA A 82 -3.19 15.36 -29.07
CA ALA A 82 -2.73 15.51 -27.69
C ALA A 82 -3.74 16.27 -26.80
N ALA A 83 -4.38 17.32 -27.34
CA ALA A 83 -5.44 18.03 -26.65
C ALA A 83 -6.66 17.16 -26.38
N GLY A 84 -7.11 16.36 -27.36
CA GLY A 84 -8.20 15.40 -27.15
C GLY A 84 -7.87 14.34 -26.10
N ILE A 85 -6.64 13.85 -26.07
CA ILE A 85 -6.16 12.91 -25.05
C ILE A 85 -6.18 13.56 -23.65
N ALA A 86 -5.69 14.79 -23.52
CA ALA A 86 -5.70 15.52 -22.25
C ALA A 86 -7.12 15.73 -21.73
N GLU A 87 -8.07 16.14 -22.58
CA GLU A 87 -9.49 16.27 -22.22
C GLU A 87 -10.12 14.93 -21.80
N ASP A 88 -9.78 13.84 -22.50
CA ASP A 88 -10.23 12.50 -22.14
C ASP A 88 -9.66 12.06 -20.78
N ILE A 89 -8.41 12.36 -20.47
CA ILE A 89 -7.79 12.10 -19.15
C ILE A 89 -8.50 12.90 -18.05
N ARG A 90 -8.70 14.22 -18.23
CA ARG A 90 -9.33 15.07 -17.22
C ARG A 90 -10.74 14.59 -16.89
N ARG A 91 -11.56 14.35 -17.91
CA ARG A 91 -12.98 13.99 -17.74
C ARG A 91 -13.22 12.54 -17.38
N LYS A 92 -12.31 11.62 -17.70
CA LYS A 92 -12.57 10.18 -17.49
C LYS A 92 -11.71 9.57 -16.41
N ILE A 93 -10.53 10.13 -16.11
CA ILE A 93 -9.59 9.54 -15.15
C ILE A 93 -9.45 10.43 -13.92
N LEU A 94 -9.16 11.72 -14.11
CA LEU A 94 -8.78 12.59 -13.00
C LEU A 94 -9.92 12.99 -12.07
N ILE A 95 -11.19 12.77 -12.47
CA ILE A 95 -12.36 13.03 -11.60
C ILE A 95 -12.23 12.29 -10.26
N GLN A 96 -11.74 11.06 -10.29
CA GLN A 96 -11.65 10.19 -9.11
C GLN A 96 -10.28 10.25 -8.41
N ALA A 97 -9.29 10.89 -9.04
CA ALA A 97 -7.89 10.76 -8.64
C ALA A 97 -7.63 11.28 -7.22
N GLN A 98 -8.27 12.39 -6.83
CA GLN A 98 -8.07 12.95 -5.49
C GLN A 98 -8.63 12.04 -4.39
N GLU A 99 -9.81 11.47 -4.60
CA GLU A 99 -10.41 10.55 -3.64
C GLU A 99 -9.60 9.27 -3.51
N ASP A 100 -9.08 8.74 -4.63
CA ASP A 100 -8.19 7.58 -4.61
C ASP A 100 -6.92 7.86 -3.79
N VAL A 101 -6.31 9.04 -3.98
CA VAL A 101 -5.12 9.47 -3.22
C VAL A 101 -5.44 9.55 -1.73
N THR A 102 -6.57 10.15 -1.36
CA THR A 102 -7.00 10.25 0.05
C THR A 102 -7.19 8.87 0.67
N LYS A 103 -7.89 7.95 0.00
CA LYS A 103 -8.08 6.57 0.50
C LYS A 103 -6.76 5.83 0.70
N ALA A 104 -5.83 6.00 -0.23
CA ALA A 104 -4.50 5.42 -0.10
C ALA A 104 -3.70 6.01 1.08
N GLN A 105 -3.81 7.33 1.31
CA GLN A 105 -3.16 7.99 2.46
C GLN A 105 -3.76 7.51 3.78
N GLU A 106 -5.08 7.37 3.87
CA GLU A 106 -5.76 6.84 5.06
C GLU A 106 -5.34 5.40 5.35
N ALA A 107 -5.27 4.53 4.33
CA ALA A 107 -4.82 3.16 4.49
C ALA A 107 -3.36 3.08 4.99
N GLU A 108 -2.50 3.96 4.48
CA GLU A 108 -1.10 4.04 4.93
C GLU A 108 -0.97 4.58 6.35
N GLN A 109 -1.80 5.54 6.73
CA GLN A 109 -1.81 6.04 8.11
C GLN A 109 -2.28 4.94 9.06
N LYS A 110 -3.38 4.25 8.75
CA LYS A 110 -3.87 3.12 9.56
C LYS A 110 -2.82 2.03 9.72
N GLN A 111 -2.06 1.74 8.67
CA GLN A 111 -0.96 0.77 8.76
C GLN A 111 0.16 1.27 9.68
N ARG A 112 0.56 2.54 9.57
CA ARG A 112 1.58 3.14 10.45
C ARG A 112 1.14 3.10 11.91
N ASP A 113 -0.09 3.49 12.19
CA ASP A 113 -0.67 3.49 13.53
C ASP A 113 -0.69 2.07 14.11
N ALA A 114 -1.08 1.06 13.32
CA ALA A 114 -1.06 -0.33 13.74
C ALA A 114 0.37 -0.83 14.04
N GLN A 115 1.36 -0.46 13.22
CA GLN A 115 2.77 -0.82 13.45
C GLN A 115 3.35 -0.12 14.68
N GLU A 116 2.95 1.13 14.94
CA GLU A 116 3.35 1.86 16.13
C GLU A 116 2.75 1.23 17.39
N GLN A 117 1.46 0.91 17.36
CA GLN A 117 0.78 0.22 18.45
C GLN A 117 1.42 -1.14 18.75
N GLU A 118 1.73 -1.93 17.72
CA GLU A 118 2.45 -3.20 17.87
C GLU A 118 3.82 -3.00 18.54
N LYS A 119 4.58 -1.96 18.16
CA LYS A 119 5.86 -1.65 18.78
C LYS A 119 5.72 -1.26 20.25
N ILE A 120 4.71 -0.47 20.60
CA ILE A 120 4.42 -0.06 21.98
C ILE A 120 4.12 -1.29 22.83
N ILE A 121 3.25 -2.19 22.34
CA ILE A 121 2.91 -3.43 23.05
C ILE A 121 4.12 -4.33 23.24
N LYS A 122 4.92 -4.55 22.18
CA LYS A 122 6.18 -5.30 22.28
C LYS A 122 7.15 -4.64 23.26
N GLY A 123 7.25 -3.32 23.27
CA GLY A 123 8.07 -2.57 24.21
C GLY A 123 7.67 -2.81 25.67
N MET A 124 6.37 -2.80 25.96
CA MET A 124 5.84 -3.08 27.30
C MET A 124 6.07 -4.55 27.71
N LEU A 125 5.80 -5.50 26.81
CA LEU A 125 6.00 -6.93 27.08
C LEU A 125 7.47 -7.29 27.29
N ALA A 126 8.39 -6.62 26.58
CA ALA A 126 9.83 -6.82 26.72
C ALA A 126 10.36 -6.43 28.11
N GLN A 127 9.63 -5.63 28.89
CA GLN A 127 9.98 -5.34 30.29
C GLN A 127 9.68 -6.52 31.23
N LEU A 128 8.83 -7.46 30.80
CA LEU A 128 8.35 -8.57 31.62
C LEU A 128 9.00 -9.90 31.24
N VAL A 129 9.27 -10.10 29.95
CA VAL A 129 9.74 -11.38 29.38
C VAL A 129 10.67 -11.14 28.19
N THR A 130 11.53 -12.10 27.90
CA THR A 130 12.34 -12.07 26.68
C THR A 130 11.47 -12.37 25.48
N LEU A 131 11.38 -11.45 24.53
CA LEU A 131 10.58 -11.64 23.31
C LEU A 131 11.34 -12.43 22.26
N ASN A 132 10.61 -13.24 21.49
CA ASN A 132 11.13 -13.95 20.33
C ASN A 132 10.09 -13.97 19.19
N ASN A 133 10.54 -14.32 17.99
CA ASN A 133 9.65 -14.43 16.84
C ASN A 133 8.86 -15.75 16.92
N TRP A 134 7.53 -15.67 16.73
CA TRP A 134 6.66 -16.83 16.67
C TRP A 134 5.70 -16.70 15.49
N HIS A 135 5.54 -17.78 14.72
CA HIS A 135 4.66 -17.80 13.55
C HIS A 135 3.18 -17.60 13.93
N ASN A 136 2.44 -16.79 13.15
CA ASN A 136 1.03 -16.44 13.38
C ASN A 136 0.75 -15.89 14.79
N ALA A 137 1.62 -15.03 15.29
CA ALA A 137 1.49 -14.38 16.59
C ALA A 137 1.98 -12.93 16.50
N LEU A 138 1.53 -12.10 17.43
CA LEU A 138 2.08 -10.77 17.64
C LEU A 138 3.56 -10.88 18.02
N THR A 139 3.84 -11.72 19.02
CA THR A 139 5.18 -12.07 19.49
C THR A 139 5.15 -13.39 20.24
N GLY A 140 6.26 -14.11 20.25
CA GLY A 140 6.53 -15.12 21.26
C GLY A 140 7.25 -14.52 22.46
N PHE A 141 7.31 -15.26 23.56
CA PHE A 141 8.05 -14.89 24.74
C PHE A 141 8.69 -16.11 25.43
N LYS A 142 9.71 -15.83 26.23
CA LYS A 142 10.35 -16.75 27.18
C LYS A 142 10.58 -16.03 28.50
N ALA A 143 10.10 -16.62 29.58
CA ALA A 143 10.25 -16.15 30.94
C ALA A 143 11.47 -16.82 31.62
N GLU A 144 12.02 -16.16 32.63
CA GLU A 144 13.21 -16.65 33.36
C GLU A 144 12.95 -17.97 34.10
N ASN A 145 11.71 -18.19 34.52
CA ASN A 145 11.27 -19.42 35.18
C ASN A 145 11.11 -20.63 34.22
N GLY A 146 11.57 -20.49 32.97
CA GLY A 146 11.55 -21.54 31.96
C GLY A 146 10.24 -21.66 31.18
N LEU A 147 9.21 -20.90 31.53
CA LEU A 147 7.97 -20.85 30.75
C LEU A 147 8.19 -20.11 29.43
N ASP A 148 7.49 -20.54 28.39
CA ASP A 148 7.48 -19.89 27.10
C ASP A 148 6.09 -19.93 26.48
N GLY A 149 5.90 -19.18 25.42
CA GLY A 149 4.57 -19.04 24.84
C GLY A 149 4.47 -17.96 23.79
N LYS A 150 3.24 -17.64 23.43
CA LYS A 150 2.95 -16.62 22.41
C LYS A 150 1.75 -15.77 22.77
N ILE A 151 1.78 -14.56 22.24
CA ILE A 151 0.69 -13.60 22.31
C ILE A 151 0.15 -13.41 20.90
N THR A 152 -1.14 -13.58 20.71
CA THR A 152 -1.83 -13.36 19.43
C THR A 152 -2.67 -12.10 19.49
N ASP A 153 -2.79 -11.41 18.36
CA ASP A 153 -3.68 -10.28 18.19
C ASP A 153 -4.86 -10.72 17.30
N HIS A 154 -6.07 -10.53 17.79
CA HIS A 154 -7.32 -10.88 17.13
C HIS A 154 -8.29 -9.71 17.18
N PHE A 155 -9.29 -9.72 16.29
CA PHE A 155 -10.35 -8.71 16.27
C PHE A 155 -11.06 -8.54 17.63
N ASN A 156 -11.14 -9.61 18.43
CA ASN A 156 -11.77 -9.61 19.75
C ASN A 156 -10.78 -9.42 20.92
N GLY A 157 -9.55 -8.97 20.65
CA GLY A 157 -8.52 -8.71 21.65
C GLY A 157 -7.33 -9.66 21.57
N TYR A 158 -6.56 -9.73 22.66
CA TYR A 158 -5.32 -10.50 22.71
C TYR A 158 -5.55 -11.92 23.21
N GLY A 159 -4.89 -12.89 22.57
CA GLY A 159 -4.77 -14.26 23.07
C GLY A 159 -3.42 -14.49 23.74
N LEU A 160 -3.40 -15.29 24.80
CA LEU A 160 -2.19 -15.73 25.49
C LEU A 160 -2.13 -17.25 25.49
N PHE A 161 -1.04 -17.80 24.97
CA PHE A 161 -0.71 -19.21 25.05
C PHE A 161 0.57 -19.35 25.87
N VAL A 162 0.54 -20.21 26.89
CA VAL A 162 1.66 -20.50 27.78
C VAL A 162 1.88 -22.01 27.79
N GLN A 163 3.13 -22.44 27.64
CA GLN A 163 3.53 -23.84 27.70
C GLN A 163 4.61 -24.07 28.77
N GLY A 164 4.82 -25.33 29.15
CA GLY A 164 5.78 -25.71 30.19
C GLY A 164 5.28 -25.53 31.63
N LEU A 165 3.98 -25.30 31.83
CA LEU A 165 3.38 -25.15 33.16
C LEU A 165 3.40 -26.47 33.94
N SER A 166 3.86 -26.42 35.19
CA SER A 166 3.58 -27.48 36.18
C SER A 166 2.11 -27.43 36.63
N VAL A 167 1.63 -28.48 37.29
CA VAL A 167 0.25 -28.52 37.84
C VAL A 167 -0.02 -27.33 38.78
N ASP A 168 0.94 -27.02 39.66
CA ASP A 168 0.82 -25.88 40.60
C ASP A 168 0.78 -24.53 39.85
N GLN A 169 1.66 -24.33 38.85
CA GLN A 169 1.67 -23.11 38.04
C GLN A 169 0.37 -22.94 37.22
N LEU A 170 -0.16 -24.04 36.68
CA LEU A 170 -1.43 -24.05 35.96
C LEU A 170 -2.57 -23.60 36.88
N ILE A 171 -2.69 -24.18 38.07
CA ILE A 171 -3.72 -23.82 39.05
C ILE A 171 -3.59 -22.34 39.46
N LYS A 172 -2.37 -21.87 39.72
CA LYS A 172 -2.10 -20.46 40.07
C LYS A 172 -2.49 -19.51 38.94
N LEU A 173 -2.10 -19.81 37.69
CA LEU A 173 -2.44 -18.99 36.54
C LEU A 173 -3.96 -18.93 36.30
N THR A 174 -4.65 -20.09 36.36
CA THR A 174 -6.12 -20.13 36.24
C THR A 174 -6.79 -19.36 37.39
N GLY A 175 -6.24 -19.44 38.60
CA GLY A 175 -6.69 -18.65 39.74
C GLY A 175 -6.54 -17.14 39.54
N ALA A 176 -5.41 -16.69 38.98
CA ALA A 176 -5.18 -15.29 38.65
C ALA A 176 -6.15 -14.79 37.56
N ILE A 177 -6.37 -15.60 36.51
CA ILE A 177 -7.32 -15.26 35.44
C ILE A 177 -8.74 -15.09 35.97
N LYS A 178 -9.16 -15.90 36.95
CA LYS A 178 -10.49 -15.76 37.59
C LYS A 178 -10.70 -14.38 38.25
N GLN A 179 -9.63 -13.68 38.60
CA GLN A 179 -9.66 -12.40 39.30
C GLN A 179 -9.52 -11.17 38.38
N LEU A 180 -9.23 -11.39 37.09
CA LEU A 180 -9.18 -10.35 36.05
C LEU A 180 -10.59 -9.99 35.58
#